data_AF-B0NLC2-F1
#
_entry.id   AF-B0NLC2-F1
#
_cell.length_a   1.000
_cell.length_b   1.000
_cell.length_c   1.000
_cell.angle_alpha   90.00
_cell.angle_beta   90.00
_cell.angle_gamma   90.00
#
_symmetry.space_group_name_H-M   'P 1'
#
loop_
_entity.id
_entity.type
_entity.pdbx_description
1 polymer ?
#
loop_
_entity_poly.entity_id
_entity_poly.type
_entity_poly.pdbx_seq_one_letter_code
_entity_poly.pdbx_strand_id
1 'polypeptide(L)'
;MKKLIYTNENRLKLQIGYNEDWAKDVNLAIEELKKVCEELTDEQIRKFLSSPSSLCDELVEAARKEYNAYMNNVPKSVRLSTAFSDGGISDAVKAIHKALMAKKTHQIIDKTTIKDGVCLLDKDGLEALKAECSVYGGEQAEKVWKLSVKAAKALNELQSAIEGNNAFADAVECWGRWQGFITINDDKTEHYKPNPNILNTLPGEKE
;
A
#
# COMPACT_ATOMS: atom_id res chain seq x y z
N MET A 1 24.73 9.81 -12.57
CA MET A 1 23.26 9.56 -12.50
C MET A 1 23.02 8.12 -12.09
N LYS A 2 22.12 7.86 -11.15
CA LYS A 2 21.71 6.48 -10.84
C LYS A 2 20.95 5.90 -12.04
N LYS A 3 21.41 4.77 -12.56
CA LYS A 3 20.80 4.05 -13.69
C LYS A 3 19.83 3.01 -13.16
N LEU A 4 18.70 2.82 -13.84
CA LEU A 4 17.78 1.71 -13.55
C LEU A 4 18.48 0.39 -13.86
N ILE A 5 18.56 -0.51 -12.87
CA ILE A 5 19.21 -1.82 -13.00
C ILE A 5 18.17 -2.93 -13.19
N TYR A 6 17.12 -2.91 -12.38
CA TYR A 6 16.10 -3.97 -12.36
C TYR A 6 14.79 -3.47 -11.77
N THR A 7 13.66 -3.92 -12.32
CA THR A 7 12.32 -3.73 -11.75
C THR A 7 11.76 -5.10 -11.36
N ASN A 8 11.34 -5.25 -10.11
CA ASN A 8 10.69 -6.48 -9.65
C ASN A 8 9.23 -6.49 -10.10
N GLU A 9 8.98 -6.99 -11.31
CA GLU A 9 7.65 -7.03 -11.95
C GLU A 9 6.62 -7.80 -11.11
N ASN A 10 7.03 -8.87 -10.42
CA ASN A 10 6.11 -9.63 -9.57
C ASN A 10 5.68 -8.81 -8.35
N ARG A 11 6.62 -8.12 -7.70
CA ARG A 11 6.30 -7.21 -6.59
C ARG A 11 5.46 -6.04 -7.08
N LEU A 12 5.78 -5.46 -8.23
CA LEU A 12 5.02 -4.35 -8.82
C LEU A 12 3.58 -4.76 -9.09
N LYS A 13 3.35 -5.91 -9.74
CA LYS A 13 2.00 -6.44 -10.00
C LYS A 13 1.21 -6.66 -8.71
N LEU A 14 1.85 -7.21 -7.67
CA LEU A 14 1.21 -7.37 -6.36
C LEU A 14 0.85 -6.02 -5.74
N GLN A 15 1.76 -5.03 -5.76
CA GLN A 15 1.50 -3.70 -5.21
C GLN A 15 0.39 -2.95 -5.96
N ILE A 16 0.31 -3.09 -7.29
CA ILE A 16 -0.80 -2.55 -8.09
C ILE A 16 -2.12 -3.15 -7.61
N GLY A 17 -2.21 -4.48 -7.52
CA GLY A 17 -3.42 -5.15 -7.04
C GLY A 17 -3.84 -4.69 -5.64
N TYR A 18 -2.88 -4.54 -4.71
CA TYR A 18 -3.17 -4.02 -3.38
C TYR A 18 -3.75 -2.59 -3.40
N ASN A 19 -3.22 -1.71 -4.24
CA ASN A 19 -3.70 -0.33 -4.35
C ASN A 19 -5.08 -0.26 -5.01
N GLU A 20 -5.34 -1.09 -6.02
CA GLU A 20 -6.65 -1.18 -6.67
C GLU A 20 -7.73 -1.70 -5.71
N ASP A 21 -7.42 -2.77 -4.96
CA ASP A 21 -8.33 -3.31 -3.94
C ASP A 21 -8.58 -2.30 -2.81
N TRP A 22 -7.53 -1.62 -2.34
CA TRP A 22 -7.64 -0.55 -1.35
C TRP A 22 -8.52 0.61 -1.85
N ALA A 23 -8.29 1.09 -3.07
CA ALA A 23 -9.10 2.15 -3.67
C ALA A 23 -10.58 1.75 -3.74
N LYS A 24 -10.87 0.50 -4.10
CA LYS A 24 -12.23 -0.04 -4.13
C LYS A 24 -12.88 -0.03 -2.74
N ASP A 25 -12.18 -0.48 -1.71
CA ASP A 25 -12.71 -0.48 -0.34
C ASP A 25 -12.92 0.93 0.20
N VAL A 26 -12.01 1.86 -0.10
CA VAL A 26 -12.15 3.29 0.23
C VAL A 26 -13.37 3.88 -0.47
N ASN A 27 -13.58 3.60 -1.75
CA ASN A 27 -14.73 4.09 -2.50
C ASN A 27 -16.06 3.56 -1.93
N LEU A 28 -16.10 2.30 -1.49
CA LEU A 28 -17.28 1.77 -0.80
C LEU A 28 -17.54 2.51 0.53
N ALA A 29 -16.50 2.79 1.31
CA ALA A 29 -16.61 3.57 2.54
C ALA A 29 -17.07 5.02 2.28
N ILE A 30 -16.59 5.65 1.21
CA ILE A 30 -17.03 6.98 0.77
C ILE A 30 -18.53 6.96 0.43
N GLU A 31 -19.00 5.96 -0.31
CA GLU A 31 -20.43 5.82 -0.63
C GLU A 31 -21.30 5.57 0.61
N GLU A 32 -20.79 4.88 1.62
CA GLU A 32 -21.46 4.76 2.92
C GLU A 32 -21.51 6.09 3.68
N LEU A 33 -20.40 6.84 3.69
CA LEU A 33 -20.34 8.14 4.35
C LEU A 33 -21.28 9.16 3.70
N LYS A 34 -21.42 9.16 2.37
CA LYS A 34 -22.34 10.04 1.66
C LYS A 34 -23.80 9.86 2.08
N LYS A 35 -24.17 8.66 2.56
CA LYS A 35 -25.51 8.40 3.10
C LYS A 35 -25.74 9.04 4.47
N VAL A 36 -24.66 9.42 5.17
CA VAL A 36 -24.69 10.03 6.51
C VAL A 36 -24.49 11.53 6.43
N CYS A 37 -23.60 12.00 5.55
CA CYS A 37 -23.07 13.36 5.58
C CYS A 37 -23.34 14.16 4.29
N GLU A 38 -24.16 13.64 3.36
CA GLU A 38 -24.38 14.19 2.02
C GLU A 38 -23.07 14.27 1.19
N GLU A 39 -22.84 15.38 0.48
CA GLU A 39 -21.64 15.56 -0.35
C GLU A 39 -20.39 15.79 0.50
N LEU A 40 -19.33 15.04 0.20
CA LEU A 40 -18.02 15.19 0.84
C LEU A 40 -17.02 15.77 -0.16
N THR A 41 -16.26 16.74 0.30
CA THR A 41 -15.11 17.27 -0.43
C THR A 41 -13.92 16.29 -0.36
N ASP A 42 -13.00 16.37 -1.33
CA ASP A 42 -11.76 15.58 -1.32
C ASP A 42 -10.97 15.74 -0.02
N GLU A 43 -10.97 16.94 0.57
CA GLU A 43 -10.27 17.21 1.82
C GLU A 43 -10.93 16.54 3.02
N GLN A 44 -12.27 16.50 3.06
CA GLN A 44 -13.01 15.77 4.09
C GLN A 44 -12.80 14.26 3.97
N ILE A 45 -12.68 13.73 2.74
CA ILE A 45 -12.34 12.32 2.50
C ILE A 45 -10.90 12.04 2.99
N ARG A 46 -9.94 12.93 2.73
CA ARG A 46 -8.57 12.79 3.27
C ARG A 46 -8.55 12.82 4.80
N LYS A 47 -9.34 13.70 5.43
CA LYS A 47 -9.52 13.73 6.89
C LYS A 47 -10.15 12.46 7.40
N PHE A 48 -11.19 11.94 6.73
CA PHE A 48 -11.80 10.65 7.09
C PHE A 48 -10.74 9.53 7.16
N LEU A 49 -9.89 9.42 6.14
CA LEU A 49 -8.89 8.35 6.04
C LEU A 49 -7.73 8.49 7.03
N SER A 50 -7.42 9.70 7.48
CA SER A 50 -6.26 9.99 8.34
C SER A 50 -6.62 10.22 9.81
N SER A 51 -7.74 10.92 10.07
CA SER A 51 -8.22 11.31 11.38
C SER A 51 -9.75 11.38 11.38
N PRO A 52 -10.46 10.26 11.56
CA PRO A 52 -11.93 10.24 11.53
C PRO A 52 -12.54 11.15 12.61
N SER A 53 -11.87 11.31 13.75
CA SER A 53 -12.30 12.25 14.79
C SER A 53 -12.31 13.70 14.31
N SER A 54 -11.31 14.13 13.54
CA SER A 54 -11.26 15.50 13.01
C SER A 54 -12.38 15.76 12.01
N LEU A 55 -12.77 14.77 11.21
CA LEU A 55 -13.95 14.88 10.36
C LEU A 55 -15.24 14.94 11.21
N CYS A 56 -15.35 14.11 12.26
CA CYS A 56 -16.51 14.17 13.16
C CYS A 56 -16.68 15.56 13.76
N ASP A 57 -15.60 16.15 14.29
CA ASP A 57 -15.66 17.49 14.90
C ASP A 57 -16.12 18.55 13.89
N GLU A 58 -15.63 18.48 12.65
CA GLU A 58 -16.05 19.38 11.57
C GLU A 58 -17.54 19.25 11.23
N LEU A 59 -18.04 18.02 11.09
CA LEU A 59 -19.44 17.73 10.78
C LEU A 59 -20.37 18.13 11.93
N VAL A 60 -19.99 17.83 13.17
CA VAL A 60 -20.75 18.17 14.38
C VAL A 60 -20.83 19.69 14.56
N GLU A 61 -19.74 20.42 14.31
CA GLU A 61 -19.75 21.88 14.36
C GLU A 61 -20.64 22.50 13.28
N ALA A 62 -20.65 21.94 12.06
CA ALA A 62 -21.56 22.36 11.00
C ALA A 62 -23.03 22.16 11.40
N ALA A 63 -23.38 20.94 11.86
CA ALA A 63 -24.73 20.63 12.34
C ALA A 63 -25.14 21.50 13.54
N ARG A 64 -24.21 21.79 14.45
CA ARG A 64 -24.45 22.67 15.61
C ARG A 64 -24.73 24.10 15.18
N LYS A 65 -24.05 24.63 14.17
CA LYS A 65 -24.32 25.97 13.63
C LYS A 65 -25.72 26.06 13.04
N GLU A 66 -26.14 25.09 12.26
CA GLU A 66 -27.49 25.03 11.68
C GLU A 66 -28.57 24.92 12.76
N TYR A 67 -28.37 24.02 13.73
CA TYR A 67 -29.25 23.90 14.89
C TYR A 67 -29.39 25.22 15.64
N ASN A 68 -28.27 25.88 15.95
CA ASN A 68 -28.29 27.16 16.66
C ASN A 68 -29.00 28.26 15.85
N ALA A 69 -28.79 28.30 14.53
CA ALA A 69 -29.46 29.25 13.64
C ALA A 69 -30.99 29.04 13.65
N TYR A 70 -31.45 27.79 13.58
CA TYR A 70 -32.86 27.44 13.70
C TYR A 70 -33.42 27.83 15.09
N MET A 71 -32.74 27.41 16.15
CA MET A 71 -33.21 27.60 17.53
C MET A 71 -33.25 29.06 17.97
N ASN A 72 -32.45 29.93 17.35
CA ASN A 72 -32.52 31.37 17.61
C ASN A 72 -33.85 32.00 17.17
N ASN A 73 -34.57 31.38 16.23
CA ASN A 73 -35.84 31.86 15.70
C ASN A 73 -37.08 31.26 16.42
N VAL A 74 -36.92 30.25 17.28
CA VAL A 74 -38.03 29.64 18.01
C VAL A 74 -38.27 30.31 19.37
N PRO A 75 -39.47 30.18 19.98
CA PRO A 75 -39.76 30.73 21.31
C PRO A 75 -38.81 30.22 22.40
N LYS A 76 -38.53 31.04 23.41
CA LYS A 76 -37.60 30.71 24.51
C LYS A 76 -37.96 29.44 25.27
N SER A 77 -39.26 29.14 25.41
CA SER A 77 -39.75 27.89 26.02
C SER A 77 -39.28 26.64 25.26
N VAL A 78 -39.31 26.68 23.92
CA VAL A 78 -38.85 25.58 23.05
C VAL A 78 -37.32 25.45 23.07
N ARG A 79 -36.59 26.57 23.20
CA ARG A 79 -35.12 26.56 23.34
C ARG A 79 -34.65 25.84 24.59
N LEU A 80 -35.36 26.01 25.70
CA LEU A 80 -35.00 25.40 26.98
C LEU A 80 -35.33 23.91 27.04
N SER A 81 -36.28 23.43 26.23
CA SER A 81 -36.72 22.03 26.22
C SER A 81 -35.99 21.15 25.20
N THR A 82 -35.17 21.73 24.32
CA THR A 82 -34.55 21.01 23.20
C THR A 82 -33.03 21.11 23.30
N ALA A 83 -32.35 19.97 23.45
CA ALA A 83 -30.89 19.88 23.44
C ALA A 83 -30.37 19.50 22.05
N PHE A 84 -29.21 20.02 21.68
CA PHE A 84 -28.53 19.59 20.45
C PHE A 84 -28.12 18.12 20.56
N SER A 85 -28.36 17.37 19.49
CA SER A 85 -27.82 16.04 19.25
C SER A 85 -27.22 16.04 17.84
N ASP A 86 -26.08 15.36 17.68
CA ASP A 86 -25.46 15.15 16.37
C ASP A 86 -26.12 14.00 15.58
N GLY A 87 -27.22 13.43 16.08
CA GLY A 87 -27.96 12.37 15.40
C GLY A 87 -27.18 11.06 15.21
N GLY A 88 -26.05 10.88 15.91
CA GLY A 88 -25.19 9.70 15.75
C GLY A 88 -24.21 9.78 14.58
N ILE A 89 -24.02 10.95 13.95
CA ILE A 89 -23.05 11.15 12.87
C ILE A 89 -21.65 10.69 13.30
N SER A 90 -21.22 11.08 14.49
CA SER A 90 -19.89 10.72 15.01
C SER A 90 -19.68 9.21 15.11
N ASP A 91 -20.71 8.49 15.59
CA ASP A 91 -20.64 7.04 15.75
C ASP A 91 -20.65 6.33 14.40
N ALA A 92 -21.47 6.80 13.46
CA ALA A 92 -21.53 6.27 12.11
C ALA A 92 -20.19 6.44 11.36
N VAL A 93 -19.60 7.65 11.38
CA VAL A 93 -18.30 7.93 10.74
C VAL A 93 -17.20 7.04 11.32
N LYS A 94 -17.13 6.93 12.65
CA LYS A 94 -16.14 6.07 13.33
C LYS A 94 -16.36 4.58 13.01
N ALA A 95 -17.60 4.13 12.90
CA ALA A 95 -17.93 2.75 12.55
C ALA A 95 -17.48 2.41 11.13
N ILE A 96 -17.78 3.29 10.15
CA ILE A 96 -17.37 3.10 8.75
C ILE A 96 -15.84 3.08 8.65
N HIS A 97 -15.14 4.03 9.30
CA HIS A 97 -13.67 4.05 9.33
C HIS A 97 -13.10 2.76 9.92
N LYS A 98 -13.67 2.29 11.05
CA LYS A 98 -13.22 1.05 11.70
C LYS A 98 -13.40 -0.16 10.78
N ALA A 99 -14.52 -0.24 10.07
CA ALA A 99 -14.79 -1.31 9.11
C ALA A 99 -13.79 -1.29 7.93
N LEU A 100 -13.48 -0.10 7.41
CA LEU A 100 -12.46 0.08 6.37
C LEU A 100 -11.07 -0.39 6.85
N MET A 101 -10.64 0.05 8.03
CA MET A 101 -9.31 -0.29 8.55
C MET A 101 -9.13 -1.77 8.87
N ALA A 102 -10.22 -2.49 9.19
CA ALA A 102 -10.18 -3.93 9.42
C ALA A 102 -9.86 -4.74 8.16
N LYS A 103 -10.06 -4.18 6.97
CA LYS A 103 -9.85 -4.88 5.67
C LYS A 103 -8.41 -4.81 5.16
N LYS A 104 -7.51 -4.08 5.83
CA LYS A 104 -6.15 -3.81 5.30
C LYS A 104 -5.28 -5.07 5.23
N THR A 105 -5.05 -5.60 4.03
CA THR A 105 -4.13 -6.71 3.77
C THR A 105 -2.66 -6.29 3.91
N HIS A 106 -1.78 -7.22 4.33
CA HIS A 106 -0.36 -6.95 4.53
C HIS A 106 0.43 -6.89 3.20
N GLN A 107 0.66 -5.69 2.68
CA GLN A 107 1.95 -5.08 2.24
C GLN A 107 1.64 -3.66 1.76
N ILE A 108 2.42 -2.69 2.24
CA ILE A 108 1.93 -1.42 2.84
C ILE A 108 1.95 -0.19 1.91
N ILE A 109 2.46 -0.29 0.68
CA ILE A 109 2.75 0.92 -0.12
C ILE A 109 1.48 1.44 -0.78
N ASP A 110 0.80 2.36 -0.10
CA ASP A 110 -0.32 3.13 -0.65
C ASP A 110 0.21 4.31 -1.49
N LYS A 111 -0.18 4.34 -2.75
CA LYS A 111 0.02 5.43 -3.71
C LYS A 111 -1.29 5.84 -4.39
N THR A 112 -2.43 5.49 -3.79
CA THR A 112 -3.73 5.94 -4.26
C THR A 112 -3.92 7.43 -3.97
N THR A 113 -4.72 8.09 -4.80
CA THR A 113 -5.04 9.52 -4.69
C THR A 113 -6.56 9.71 -4.61
N ILE A 114 -6.98 10.75 -3.90
CA ILE A 114 -8.39 11.19 -3.88
C ILE A 114 -8.52 12.37 -4.83
N LYS A 115 -9.40 12.21 -5.82
CA LYS A 115 -9.75 13.23 -6.80
C LYS A 115 -11.22 13.16 -7.16
N ASP A 116 -11.91 14.28 -7.09
CA ASP A 116 -13.32 14.42 -7.47
C ASP A 116 -14.24 13.42 -6.72
N GLY A 117 -13.98 13.21 -5.43
CA GLY A 117 -14.73 12.31 -4.56
C GLY A 117 -14.44 10.83 -4.77
N VAL A 118 -13.39 10.48 -5.54
CA VAL A 118 -13.04 9.09 -5.87
C VAL A 118 -11.60 8.81 -5.51
N CYS A 119 -11.37 7.65 -4.88
CA CYS A 119 -10.06 7.07 -4.64
C CYS A 119 -9.63 6.22 -5.84
N LEU A 120 -8.42 6.45 -6.37
CA LEU A 120 -7.89 5.69 -7.50
C LEU A 120 -6.36 5.63 -7.49
N LEU A 121 -5.79 4.62 -8.15
CA LEU A 121 -4.37 4.58 -8.47
C LEU A 121 -4.15 5.31 -9.80
N ASP A 122 -3.68 6.55 -9.75
CA ASP A 122 -3.43 7.35 -10.94
C ASP A 122 -2.08 7.03 -11.60
N LYS A 123 -1.79 7.71 -12.71
CA LYS A 123 -0.54 7.52 -13.46
C LYS A 123 0.70 7.83 -12.62
N ASP A 124 0.62 8.86 -11.78
CA ASP A 124 1.75 9.30 -10.96
C ASP A 124 1.98 8.30 -9.81
N GLY A 125 0.91 7.78 -9.22
CA GLY A 125 0.94 6.69 -8.24
C GLY A 125 1.53 5.41 -8.83
N LEU A 126 1.16 5.06 -10.08
CA LEU A 126 1.72 3.91 -10.78
C LEU A 126 3.23 4.05 -11.02
N GLU A 127 3.69 5.20 -11.49
CA GLU A 127 5.12 5.48 -11.68
C GLU A 127 5.87 5.49 -10.35
N ALA A 128 5.26 6.01 -9.27
CA ALA A 128 5.83 5.94 -7.93
C ALA A 128 5.96 4.49 -7.44
N LEU A 129 4.93 3.64 -7.63
CA LEU A 129 5.01 2.21 -7.30
C LEU A 129 6.11 1.51 -8.09
N LYS A 130 6.23 1.82 -9.38
CA LYS A 130 7.29 1.29 -10.24
C LYS A 130 8.67 1.68 -9.73
N ALA A 131 8.86 2.92 -9.32
CA ALA A 131 10.12 3.39 -8.75
C ALA A 131 10.45 2.65 -7.43
N GLU A 132 9.47 2.47 -6.53
CA GLU A 132 9.62 1.72 -5.26
C GLU A 132 9.92 0.23 -5.46
N CYS A 133 9.43 -0.34 -6.57
CA CYS A 133 9.71 -1.72 -6.96
C CYS A 133 10.97 -1.87 -7.82
N SER A 134 11.69 -0.78 -8.07
CA SER A 134 12.89 -0.75 -8.90
C SER A 134 14.16 -0.55 -8.09
N VAL A 135 15.26 -1.11 -8.58
CA VAL A 135 16.60 -0.95 -8.04
C VAL A 135 17.41 -0.06 -8.98
N TYR A 136 17.99 0.99 -8.43
CA TYR A 136 18.83 1.95 -9.13
C TYR A 136 20.25 1.92 -8.56
N GLY A 137 21.26 2.05 -9.43
CA GLY A 137 22.67 2.05 -8.99
C GLY A 137 23.63 2.57 -10.06
N GLY A 138 24.94 2.52 -9.75
CA GLY A 138 26.03 2.87 -10.66
C GLY A 138 26.61 1.65 -11.41
N GLU A 139 27.72 1.84 -12.12
CA GLU A 139 28.35 0.81 -12.96
C GLU A 139 28.73 -0.45 -12.17
N GLN A 140 29.27 -0.29 -10.97
CA GLN A 140 29.65 -1.41 -10.11
C GLN A 140 28.43 -2.25 -9.68
N ALA A 141 27.32 -1.60 -9.33
CA ALA A 141 26.08 -2.29 -8.97
C ALA A 141 25.48 -3.04 -10.17
N GLU A 142 25.53 -2.44 -11.36
CA GLU A 142 25.10 -3.09 -12.61
C GLU A 142 25.97 -4.31 -12.93
N LYS A 143 27.29 -4.22 -12.72
CA LYS A 143 28.23 -5.33 -12.92
C LYS A 143 27.93 -6.50 -11.98
N VAL A 144 27.75 -6.23 -10.68
CA VAL A 144 27.39 -7.25 -9.69
C VAL A 144 26.06 -7.90 -10.04
N TRP A 145 25.03 -7.12 -10.40
CA TRP A 145 23.73 -7.65 -10.81
C TRP A 145 23.84 -8.62 -11.99
N LYS A 146 24.57 -8.24 -13.05
CA LYS A 146 24.80 -9.11 -14.22
C LYS A 146 25.50 -10.42 -13.87
N LEU A 147 26.46 -10.39 -12.94
CA LEU A 147 27.14 -11.61 -12.48
C LEU A 147 26.19 -12.50 -11.67
N SER A 148 25.38 -11.92 -10.78
CA SER A 148 24.37 -12.67 -10.01
C SER A 148 23.33 -13.32 -10.91
N VAL A 149 22.85 -12.64 -11.96
CA VAL A 149 21.93 -13.21 -12.95
C VAL A 149 22.56 -14.41 -13.68
N LYS A 150 23.82 -14.31 -14.08
CA LYS A 150 24.55 -15.42 -14.73
C LYS A 150 24.70 -16.62 -13.78
N ALA A 151 25.07 -16.37 -12.53
CA ALA A 151 25.20 -17.42 -11.52
C ALA A 151 23.86 -18.12 -11.25
N ALA A 152 22.78 -17.35 -11.07
CA ALA A 152 21.44 -17.91 -10.87
C ALA A 152 20.97 -18.77 -12.06
N LYS A 153 21.24 -18.34 -13.30
CA LYS A 153 20.92 -19.12 -14.50
C LYS A 153 21.66 -20.47 -14.52
N ALA A 154 22.98 -20.45 -14.29
CA ALA A 154 23.79 -21.67 -14.26
C ALA A 154 23.34 -22.65 -13.17
N LEU A 155 22.96 -22.14 -12.00
CA LEU A 155 22.43 -22.97 -10.90
C LEU A 155 21.07 -23.58 -11.25
N ASN A 156 20.15 -22.83 -11.85
CA ASN A 156 18.86 -23.37 -12.29
C ASN A 156 18.99 -24.40 -13.43
N GLU A 157 19.94 -24.21 -14.36
CA GLU A 157 20.25 -25.19 -15.40
C GLU A 157 20.84 -26.48 -14.81
N LEU A 158 21.74 -26.36 -13.82
CA LEU A 158 22.29 -27.49 -13.09
C LEU A 158 21.20 -28.25 -12.33
N GLN A 159 20.32 -27.54 -11.61
CA GLN A 159 19.18 -28.13 -10.91
C GLN A 159 18.28 -28.91 -11.87
N SER A 160 17.92 -28.31 -13.01
CA SER A 160 17.10 -28.97 -14.03
C SER A 160 17.78 -30.23 -14.59
N ALA A 161 19.11 -30.21 -14.75
CA ALA A 161 19.88 -31.36 -15.20
C ALA A 161 19.94 -32.48 -14.13
N ILE A 162 20.08 -32.14 -12.86
CA ILE A 162 20.05 -33.09 -11.73
C ILE A 162 18.68 -33.78 -11.67
N GLU A 163 17.60 -33.01 -11.69
CA GLU A 163 16.21 -33.52 -11.68
C GLU A 163 15.93 -34.38 -12.91
N GLY A 164 16.35 -33.94 -14.11
CA GLY A 164 16.20 -34.70 -15.35
C GLY A 164 16.95 -36.03 -15.39
N ASN A 165 17.94 -36.22 -14.51
CA ASN A 165 18.68 -37.47 -14.34
C ASN A 165 18.16 -38.31 -13.15
N ASN A 166 17.00 -37.99 -12.57
CA ASN A 166 16.45 -38.64 -11.38
C ASN A 166 17.40 -38.63 -10.17
N ALA A 167 18.30 -37.64 -10.11
CA ALA A 167 19.14 -37.39 -8.94
C ALA A 167 18.45 -36.34 -8.06
N PHE A 168 18.65 -36.43 -6.74
CA PHE A 168 18.15 -35.45 -5.78
C PHE A 168 19.29 -34.51 -5.37
N ALA A 169 18.99 -33.21 -5.30
CA ALA A 169 20.00 -32.18 -5.07
C ALA A 169 20.66 -32.25 -3.67
N ASP A 170 20.02 -32.96 -2.73
CA ASP A 170 20.58 -33.36 -1.42
C ASP A 170 21.92 -34.12 -1.53
N ALA A 171 22.25 -34.69 -2.70
CA ALA A 171 23.50 -35.39 -2.95
C ALA A 171 24.69 -34.48 -3.35
N VAL A 172 24.46 -33.18 -3.58
CA VAL A 172 25.50 -32.23 -4.05
C VAL A 172 25.73 -31.14 -3.01
N GLU A 173 26.49 -31.48 -1.97
CA GLU A 173 26.82 -30.64 -0.82
C GLU A 173 27.75 -29.46 -1.20
N CYS A 174 27.21 -28.46 -1.90
CA CYS A 174 27.90 -27.21 -2.28
C CYS A 174 27.11 -25.94 -1.91
N TRP A 175 26.12 -26.06 -1.03
CA TRP A 175 25.08 -25.04 -0.83
C TRP A 175 25.36 -23.99 0.26
N GLY A 176 26.39 -24.18 1.08
CA GLY A 176 26.67 -23.30 2.23
C GLY A 176 27.34 -21.94 1.92
N ARG A 177 27.84 -21.69 0.70
CA ARG A 177 28.64 -20.46 0.41
C ARG A 177 27.92 -19.34 -0.34
N TRP A 178 26.71 -19.57 -0.87
CA TRP A 178 26.02 -18.60 -1.75
C TRP A 178 24.85 -17.87 -1.09
N GLN A 179 24.52 -18.21 0.16
CA GLN A 179 23.33 -17.73 0.89
C GLN A 179 23.24 -16.20 1.05
N GLY A 180 24.33 -15.45 0.90
CA GLY A 180 24.29 -13.98 0.89
C GLY A 180 23.74 -13.39 -0.41
N PHE A 181 24.07 -13.97 -1.57
CA PHE A 181 23.88 -13.36 -2.89
C PHE A 181 22.68 -13.90 -3.67
N ILE A 182 22.15 -15.05 -3.26
CA ILE A 182 21.08 -15.79 -3.94
C ILE A 182 20.06 -16.22 -2.87
N THR A 183 18.79 -15.89 -3.07
CA THR A 183 17.68 -16.40 -2.25
C THR A 183 17.04 -17.61 -2.92
N ILE A 184 16.63 -18.58 -2.11
CA ILE A 184 15.87 -19.76 -2.52
C ILE A 184 14.40 -19.48 -2.21
N ASN A 185 13.51 -19.73 -3.17
CA ASN A 185 12.07 -19.74 -2.89
C ASN A 185 11.72 -21.02 -2.11
N ASP A 186 10.92 -20.90 -1.05
CA ASP A 186 10.39 -22.02 -0.24
C ASP A 186 9.01 -22.50 -0.76
N ASP A 187 8.75 -22.31 -2.06
CA ASP A 187 7.65 -23.03 -2.72
C ASP A 187 8.13 -24.45 -3.06
N LYS A 188 7.20 -25.38 -3.33
CA LYS A 188 7.43 -26.85 -3.42
C LYS A 188 8.52 -27.30 -4.44
N THR A 189 9.19 -26.37 -5.11
CA THR A 189 10.28 -26.53 -6.08
C THR A 189 11.30 -25.43 -5.86
N GLU A 190 12.54 -25.76 -5.52
CA GLU A 190 13.59 -24.77 -5.27
C GLU A 190 13.93 -23.96 -6.53
N HIS A 191 13.71 -22.65 -6.48
CA HIS A 191 14.15 -21.72 -7.53
C HIS A 191 15.14 -20.70 -6.97
N TYR A 192 16.32 -20.61 -7.59
CA TYR A 192 17.36 -19.66 -7.20
C TYR A 192 17.12 -18.29 -7.84
N LYS A 193 17.04 -17.24 -7.01
CA LYS A 193 16.88 -15.83 -7.42
C LYS A 193 18.01 -14.98 -6.87
N PRO A 194 18.48 -13.93 -7.59
CA PRO A 194 19.39 -12.96 -7.02
C PRO A 194 18.78 -12.32 -5.75
N ASN A 195 19.57 -12.15 -4.69
CA ASN A 195 19.10 -11.50 -3.46
C ASN A 195 19.09 -9.97 -3.64
N PRO A 196 17.93 -9.29 -3.73
CA PRO A 196 17.90 -7.84 -3.93
C PRO A 196 18.36 -7.06 -2.69
N ASN A 197 18.32 -7.66 -1.50
CA ASN A 197 18.65 -6.96 -0.24
C ASN A 197 20.15 -6.72 -0.07
N ILE A 198 21.01 -7.53 -0.71
CA ILE A 198 22.47 -7.36 -0.63
C ILE A 198 22.95 -6.10 -1.35
N LEU A 199 22.21 -5.64 -2.36
CA LEU A 199 22.54 -4.42 -3.12
C LEU A 199 22.48 -3.17 -2.24
N ASN A 200 21.66 -3.17 -1.19
CA ASN A 200 21.55 -2.06 -0.23
C ASN A 200 22.69 -2.05 0.80
N THR A 201 23.45 -3.15 0.91
CA THR A 201 24.56 -3.31 1.87
C THR A 201 25.94 -3.16 1.26
N LEU A 202 26.03 -3.16 -0.07
CA LEU A 202 27.28 -2.90 -0.75
C LEU A 202 27.60 -1.41 -0.62
N PRO A 203 28.86 -1.04 -0.29
CA PRO A 203 29.24 0.36 -0.24
C PRO A 203 28.94 0.99 -1.61
N GLY A 204 27.96 1.88 -1.64
CA GLY A 204 27.88 2.84 -2.75
C GLY A 204 29.20 3.59 -2.79
N GLU A 205 29.68 3.95 -3.97
CA GLU A 205 30.75 4.93 -4.10
C GLU A 205 30.38 6.11 -3.20
N LYS A 206 31.14 6.26 -2.12
CA LYS A 206 31.02 7.40 -1.22
C LYS A 206 31.45 8.60 -2.05
N GLU A 207 30.49 9.49 -2.26
CA GLU A 207 30.59 10.88 -2.74
C GLU A 207 31.46 11.15 -3.98
#